data_AF-A0AA86UCP4-F1
#
_entry.id   AF-A0AA86UCP4-F1
#
_cell.length_a   1.000
_cell.length_b   1.000
_cell.length_c   1.000
_cell.angle_alpha   90.00
_cell.angle_beta   90.00
_cell.angle_gamma   90.00
#
_symmetry.space_group_name_H-M   'P 1'
#
loop_
_entity.id
_entity.type
_entity.pdbx_description
1 polymer ?
#
loop_
_entity_poly.entity_id
_entity_poly.type
_entity_poly.pdbx_seq_one_letter_code
_entity_poly.pdbx_strand_id
1 'polypeptide(L)'
;MASAFLNILTGRFTSKLQLVLYLALMLLIFSSFLLAAWLTFNRNILLTTGSKSMYYTPWSYTFSKLGSFDPECNPDYYFFFSVALWTLALFDIPLTIYIHRRNKVISKPGAVVSTVFYVIGQLGIVLDGCFCSSHKFILNSKVSFMSVHIKVSGAGMGGSALAIVNNCILMVRDRFKVKRVKWADHSGRRLFRCSGQVICAGVLMTVIFVVSVVFQEMELDTKYIQHEWVKYVAGADIWENICIFALIISIVWNAVVMPIEIPVINTKQEATQEVISFQQIEIESSQIFTRVVINTSKTGLQ
;
A
#
# COMPACT_ATOMS: atom_id res chain seq x y z
N MET A 1 14.95 -26.13 7.58
CA MET A 1 14.46 -24.87 8.21
C MET A 1 15.07 -23.61 7.58
N ALA A 2 16.39 -23.52 7.40
CA ALA A 2 17.05 -22.33 6.82
C ALA A 2 16.52 -21.91 5.43
N SER A 3 16.24 -22.87 4.54
CA SER A 3 15.68 -22.59 3.20
C SER A 3 14.26 -22.00 3.25
N ALA A 4 13.42 -22.44 4.18
CA ALA A 4 12.06 -21.94 4.34
C ALA A 4 12.06 -20.49 4.86
N PHE A 5 12.97 -20.17 5.78
CA PHE A 5 13.14 -18.82 6.30
C PHE A 5 13.67 -17.86 5.22
N LEU A 6 14.69 -18.27 4.47
CA LEU A 6 15.22 -17.48 3.34
C LEU A 6 14.16 -17.24 2.26
N ASN A 7 13.31 -18.23 2.00
CA ASN A 7 12.18 -18.07 1.09
C ASN A 7 11.20 -16.99 1.58
N ILE A 8 10.89 -16.94 2.88
CA ILE A 8 10.04 -15.88 3.45
C ILE A 8 10.72 -14.52 3.27
N LEU A 9 11.97 -14.36 3.69
CA LEU A 9 12.71 -13.09 3.58
C LEU A 9 12.79 -12.55 2.15
N THR A 10 12.81 -13.44 1.16
CA THR A 10 12.89 -13.08 -0.27
C THR A 10 11.51 -13.02 -0.95
N GLY A 11 10.41 -13.03 -0.20
CA GLY A 11 9.05 -12.96 -0.74
C GLY A 11 8.67 -14.17 -1.61
N ARG A 12 9.28 -15.33 -1.38
CA ARG A 12 9.04 -16.62 -2.05
C ARG A 12 8.14 -17.52 -1.22
N PHE A 13 6.90 -17.09 -1.00
CA PHE A 13 5.89 -17.93 -0.34
C PHE A 13 5.57 -19.17 -1.21
N THR A 14 5.70 -20.36 -0.62
CA THR A 14 5.52 -21.65 -1.30
C THR A 14 4.06 -22.09 -1.36
N SER A 15 3.24 -21.63 -0.43
CA SER A 15 1.81 -21.96 -0.36
C SER A 15 0.99 -20.77 0.14
N LYS A 16 -0.33 -20.81 -0.11
CA LYS A 16 -1.24 -19.77 0.40
C LYS A 16 -1.29 -19.76 1.92
N LEU A 17 -1.24 -20.95 2.52
CA LEU A 17 -1.19 -21.11 3.97
C LEU A 17 0.05 -20.43 4.56
N GLN A 18 1.23 -20.60 3.95
CA GLN A 18 2.46 -19.94 4.42
C GLN A 18 2.33 -18.41 4.41
N LEU A 19 1.76 -17.85 3.35
CA LEU A 19 1.52 -16.40 3.26
C LEU A 19 0.52 -15.93 4.34
N VAL A 20 -0.58 -16.66 4.55
CA VAL A 20 -1.58 -16.30 5.57
C VAL A 20 -0.98 -16.36 6.98
N LEU A 21 -0.22 -17.40 7.30
CA LEU A 21 0.47 -17.52 8.59
C LEU A 21 1.49 -16.39 8.79
N TYR A 22 2.22 -16.01 7.73
CA TYR A 22 3.13 -14.87 7.78
C TYR A 22 2.40 -13.56 8.08
N LEU A 23 1.29 -13.29 7.40
CA LEU A 23 0.46 -12.10 7.64
C LEU A 23 -0.13 -12.10 9.05
N ALA A 24 -0.63 -13.25 9.53
CA ALA A 24 -1.15 -13.39 10.88
C ALA A 24 -0.07 -13.12 11.93
N LEU A 25 1.14 -13.65 11.74
CA LEU A 25 2.28 -13.40 12.63
C LEU A 25 2.68 -11.91 12.63
N MET A 26 2.79 -11.29 11.46
CA MET A 26 3.06 -9.85 11.32
C MET A 26 2.03 -9.03 12.11
N LEU A 27 0.73 -9.27 11.89
CA LEU A 27 -0.35 -8.56 12.58
C LEU A 27 -0.32 -8.80 14.08
N LEU A 28 -0.05 -10.03 14.53
CA LEU A 28 0.03 -10.39 15.94
C LEU A 28 1.17 -9.64 16.64
N ILE A 29 2.38 -9.65 16.07
CA ILE A 29 3.54 -8.98 16.66
C ILE A 29 3.32 -7.47 16.68
N PHE A 30 2.90 -6.88 15.56
CA PHE A 30 2.57 -5.45 15.48
C PHE A 30 1.52 -5.05 16.53
N SER A 31 0.40 -5.78 16.60
CA SER A 31 -0.70 -5.47 17.52
C SER A 31 -0.31 -5.65 18.98
N SER A 32 0.61 -6.58 19.28
CA SER A 32 1.10 -6.82 20.65
C SER A 32 1.94 -5.64 21.15
N PHE A 33 2.87 -5.12 20.34
CA PHE A 33 3.62 -3.92 20.69
C PHE A 33 2.76 -2.67 20.75
N LEU A 34 1.80 -2.55 19.83
CA LEU A 34 0.85 -1.46 19.85
C LEU A 34 -0.05 -1.48 21.09
N LEU A 35 -0.55 -2.66 21.46
CA LEU A 35 -1.34 -2.84 22.69
C LEU A 35 -0.51 -2.50 23.92
N ALA A 36 0.77 -2.90 23.97
CA ALA A 36 1.67 -2.51 25.04
C ALA A 36 1.81 -0.98 25.13
N ALA A 37 2.05 -0.29 24.01
CA ALA A 37 2.12 1.17 23.96
C ALA A 37 0.82 1.83 24.44
N TRP A 38 -0.33 1.31 24.03
CA TRP A 38 -1.66 1.80 24.46
C TRP A 38 -1.88 1.61 25.97
N LEU A 39 -1.54 0.44 26.51
CA LEU A 39 -1.66 0.13 27.93
C LEU A 39 -0.75 1.04 28.77
N THR A 40 0.50 1.23 28.33
CA THR A 40 1.46 2.09 29.05
C THR A 40 1.09 3.56 28.99
N PHE A 41 0.56 4.04 27.86
CA PHE A 41 0.05 5.40 27.72
C PHE A 41 -1.08 5.66 28.73
N ASN A 42 -2.11 4.81 28.73
CA ASN A 42 -3.25 4.99 29.64
C ASN A 42 -2.87 4.86 31.11
N ARG A 43 -1.93 3.95 31.42
CA ARG A 43 -1.35 3.85 32.76
C ARG A 43 -0.62 5.14 33.14
N ASN A 44 0.20 5.70 32.25
CA ASN A 44 0.93 6.94 32.52
C ASN A 44 -0.03 8.12 32.77
N ILE A 45 -1.05 8.28 31.93
CA ILE A 45 -2.10 9.30 32.11
C ILE A 45 -2.79 9.15 33.46
N LEU A 46 -3.19 7.94 33.84
CA LEU A 46 -3.86 7.69 35.11
C LEU A 46 -2.96 8.08 36.29
N LEU A 47 -1.67 7.71 36.25
CA LEU A 47 -0.72 7.99 37.32
C LEU A 47 -0.34 9.48 37.43
N THR A 48 -0.25 10.18 36.29
CA THR A 48 0.19 11.59 36.26
C THR A 48 -0.95 12.58 36.49
N THR A 49 -2.15 12.28 35.99
CA THR A 49 -3.26 13.24 35.97
C THR A 49 -4.43 12.84 36.87
N GLY A 50 -4.52 11.58 37.28
CA GLY A 50 -5.67 11.03 38.01
C GLY A 50 -6.98 11.00 37.20
N SER A 51 -6.98 11.43 35.94
CA SER A 51 -8.18 11.53 35.12
C SER A 51 -8.24 10.48 34.02
N LYS A 52 -9.42 9.85 33.89
CA LYS A 52 -9.73 8.95 32.76
C LYS A 52 -10.15 9.68 31.49
N SER A 53 -10.47 10.98 31.58
CA SER A 53 -10.91 11.77 30.42
C SER A 53 -9.80 11.98 29.39
N MET A 54 -8.54 11.76 29.78
CA MET A 54 -7.35 11.86 28.91
C MET A 54 -6.86 10.49 28.43
N TYR A 55 -7.65 9.43 28.61
CA TYR A 55 -7.28 8.12 28.09
C TYR A 55 -7.20 8.16 26.56
N TYR A 56 -6.21 7.47 26.02
CA TYR A 56 -6.06 7.30 24.59
C TYR A 56 -7.29 6.62 24.00
N THR A 57 -7.91 7.28 23.04
CA THR A 57 -8.80 6.66 22.06
C THR A 57 -8.36 7.07 20.66
N PRO A 58 -8.58 6.22 19.63
CA PRO A 58 -8.31 6.59 18.23
C PRO A 58 -9.05 7.84 17.74
N TRP A 59 -10.08 8.29 18.48
CA TRP A 59 -10.86 9.49 18.17
C TRP A 59 -10.35 10.73 18.89
N SER A 60 -9.55 10.57 19.93
CA SER A 60 -9.11 11.65 20.82
C SER A 60 -7.64 12.04 20.64
N TYR A 61 -6.83 11.15 20.07
CA TYR A 61 -5.40 11.37 19.88
C TYR A 61 -4.91 10.72 18.58
N THR A 62 -3.89 11.34 17.97
CA THR A 62 -3.12 10.71 16.91
C THR A 62 -2.49 9.40 17.37
N PHE A 63 -2.37 8.45 16.45
CA PHE A 63 -1.66 7.19 16.69
C PHE A 63 -0.21 7.41 17.14
N SER A 64 0.47 8.39 16.55
CA SER A 64 1.81 8.87 16.89
C SER A 64 1.99 9.37 18.33
N LYS A 65 0.91 9.76 19.05
CA LYS A 65 0.99 10.13 20.47
C LYS A 65 1.42 8.97 21.37
N LEU A 66 1.16 7.73 20.97
CA LEU A 66 1.59 6.54 21.72
C LEU A 66 3.11 6.41 21.80
N GLY A 67 3.83 7.00 20.83
CA GLY A 67 5.29 7.12 20.81
C GLY A 67 5.82 8.48 21.28
N SER A 68 4.96 9.38 21.77
CA SER A 68 5.42 10.68 22.23
C SER A 68 6.15 10.57 23.57
N PHE A 69 7.28 11.26 23.66
CA PHE A 69 8.06 11.40 24.88
C PHE A 69 7.79 12.70 25.64
N ASP A 70 6.67 13.36 25.33
CA ASP A 70 6.14 14.46 26.14
C ASP A 70 5.63 13.90 27.49
N PRO A 71 5.78 14.63 28.62
CA PRO A 71 5.43 14.13 29.95
C PRO A 71 3.97 13.65 30.08
N GLU A 72 3.06 14.32 29.40
CA GLU A 72 1.63 14.03 29.33
C GLU A 72 1.27 12.88 28.38
N CYS A 73 2.26 12.21 27.78
CA CYS A 73 2.04 11.10 26.84
C CYS A 73 2.59 9.79 27.39
N ASN A 74 3.66 9.25 26.82
CA ASN A 74 4.21 7.94 27.19
C ASN A 74 5.76 7.96 27.22
N PRO A 75 6.39 8.85 28.01
CA PRO A 75 7.83 9.12 27.92
C PRO A 75 8.72 7.95 28.30
N ASP A 76 8.29 7.08 29.22
CA ASP A 76 9.12 5.94 29.66
C ASP A 76 8.98 4.71 28.76
N TYR A 77 7.90 4.64 27.98
CA TYR A 77 7.55 3.45 27.19
C TYR A 77 7.27 3.76 25.71
N TYR A 78 7.70 4.92 25.22
CA TYR A 78 7.54 5.35 23.83
C TYR A 78 8.10 4.32 22.83
N PHE A 79 9.14 3.59 23.23
CA PHE A 79 9.82 2.61 22.39
C PHE A 79 8.89 1.47 21.94
N PHE A 80 7.81 1.14 22.68
CA PHE A 80 6.85 0.12 22.22
C PHE A 80 6.20 0.53 20.90
N PHE A 81 5.88 1.82 20.76
CA PHE A 81 5.34 2.36 19.51
C PHE A 81 6.38 2.31 18.39
N SER A 82 7.60 2.75 18.65
CA SER A 82 8.70 2.69 17.67
C SER A 82 8.93 1.27 17.17
N VAL A 83 9.00 0.30 18.09
CA VAL A 83 9.18 -1.12 17.76
C VAL A 83 7.99 -1.67 16.98
N ALA A 84 6.76 -1.24 17.27
CA ALA A 84 5.58 -1.61 16.48
C ALA A 84 5.73 -1.14 15.03
N LEU A 85 6.05 0.14 14.80
CA LEU A 85 6.21 0.69 13.44
C LEU A 85 7.38 0.05 12.69
N TRP A 86 8.52 -0.16 13.36
CA TRP A 86 9.66 -0.84 12.75
C TRP A 86 9.33 -2.28 12.37
N THR A 87 8.63 -3.00 13.24
CA THR A 87 8.14 -4.34 12.94
C THR A 87 7.23 -4.30 11.70
N LEU A 88 6.25 -3.41 11.67
CA LEU A 88 5.35 -3.28 10.52
C LEU A 88 6.12 -3.05 9.22
N ALA A 89 7.05 -2.09 9.19
CA ALA A 89 7.85 -1.78 8.01
C ALA A 89 8.77 -2.93 7.58
N LEU A 90 9.45 -3.57 8.53
CA LEU A 90 10.38 -4.67 8.25
C LEU A 90 9.65 -5.93 7.75
N PHE A 91 8.50 -6.26 8.33
CA PHE A 91 7.69 -7.38 7.87
C PHE A 91 7.00 -7.09 6.51
N ASP A 92 6.86 -5.83 6.12
CA ASP A 92 6.32 -5.47 4.81
C ASP A 92 7.35 -5.61 3.66
N ILE A 93 8.65 -5.66 3.96
CA ILE A 93 9.71 -5.84 2.94
C ILE A 93 9.50 -7.16 2.16
N PRO A 94 9.37 -8.34 2.79
CA PRO A 94 9.02 -9.59 2.10
C PRO A 94 7.75 -9.51 1.25
N LEU A 95 6.73 -8.80 1.72
CA LEU A 95 5.46 -8.64 1.01
C LEU A 95 5.65 -7.77 -0.23
N THR A 96 6.43 -6.70 -0.12
CA THR A 96 6.78 -5.83 -1.24
C THR A 96 7.56 -6.60 -2.31
N ILE A 97 8.52 -7.44 -1.91
CA ILE A 97 9.25 -8.32 -2.85
C ILE A 97 8.30 -9.33 -3.50
N TYR A 98 7.39 -9.92 -2.72
CA TYR A 98 6.37 -10.83 -3.25
C TYR A 98 5.50 -10.12 -4.29
N ILE A 99 4.93 -8.96 -3.95
CA ILE A 99 4.09 -8.13 -4.82
C ILE A 99 4.83 -7.73 -6.10
N HIS A 100 6.09 -7.29 -5.97
CA HIS A 100 6.95 -6.95 -7.10
C HIS A 100 7.03 -8.11 -8.11
N ARG A 101 7.31 -9.33 -7.62
CA ARG A 101 7.46 -10.51 -8.48
C ARG A 101 6.17 -10.83 -9.24
N ARG A 102 4.99 -10.62 -8.62
CA ARG A 102 3.69 -10.83 -9.28
C ARG A 102 3.41 -9.75 -10.31
N ASN A 103 3.61 -8.49 -9.95
CA ASN A 103 3.34 -7.38 -10.84
C ASN A 103 4.32 -7.32 -12.03
N LYS A 104 5.53 -7.84 -11.88
CA LYS A 104 6.53 -7.92 -12.96
C LYS A 104 6.04 -8.72 -14.17
N VAL A 105 5.14 -9.69 -13.97
CA VAL A 105 4.49 -10.48 -15.05
C VAL A 105 3.60 -9.59 -15.92
N ILE A 106 2.96 -8.59 -15.31
CA ILE A 106 2.04 -7.65 -15.96
C ILE A 106 2.84 -6.52 -16.63
N SER A 107 3.73 -5.88 -15.88
CA SER A 107 4.56 -4.76 -16.34
C SER A 107 5.82 -4.64 -15.47
N LYS A 108 7.00 -4.92 -16.04
CA LYS A 108 8.27 -4.77 -15.34
C LYS A 108 8.52 -3.33 -14.86
N PRO A 109 8.35 -2.27 -15.70
CA PRO A 109 8.52 -0.89 -15.22
C PRO A 109 7.52 -0.53 -14.13
N GLY A 110 6.25 -0.91 -14.30
CA GLY A 110 5.21 -0.63 -13.30
C GLY A 110 5.51 -1.31 -11.96
N ALA A 111 5.98 -2.56 -11.97
CA ALA A 111 6.38 -3.25 -10.76
C ALA A 111 7.55 -2.58 -10.05
N VAL A 112 8.53 -2.04 -10.79
CA VAL A 112 9.65 -1.27 -10.22
C VAL A 112 9.13 0.02 -9.57
N VAL A 113 8.26 0.76 -10.26
CA VAL A 113 7.66 2.00 -9.72
C VAL A 113 6.92 1.73 -8.42
N SER A 114 6.06 0.70 -8.37
CA SER A 114 5.38 0.31 -7.12
C SER A 114 6.37 -0.04 -6.00
N THR A 115 7.43 -0.78 -6.31
CA THR A 115 8.43 -1.16 -5.31
C THR A 115 9.17 0.04 -4.75
N VAL A 116 9.59 0.98 -5.60
CA VAL A 116 10.25 2.22 -5.14
C VAL A 116 9.33 3.00 -4.20
N PHE A 117 8.06 3.15 -4.57
CA PHE A 117 7.08 3.84 -3.73
C PHE A 117 6.79 3.11 -2.41
N TYR A 118 6.70 1.78 -2.41
CA TYR A 118 6.58 1.01 -1.17
C TYR A 118 7.81 1.16 -0.27
N VAL A 119 9.02 1.16 -0.84
CA VAL A 119 10.26 1.36 -0.08
C VAL A 119 10.28 2.75 0.55
N ILE A 120 9.88 3.79 -0.18
CA ILE A 120 9.71 5.15 0.38
C ILE A 120 8.69 5.12 1.53
N GLY A 121 7.56 4.42 1.33
CA GLY A 121 6.53 4.22 2.36
C GLY A 121 7.08 3.59 3.64
N GLN A 122 7.79 2.48 3.51
CA GLN A 122 8.41 1.74 4.61
C GLN A 122 9.48 2.55 5.32
N LEU A 123 10.31 3.29 4.60
CA LEU A 123 11.29 4.21 5.18
C LEU A 123 10.59 5.31 5.99
N GLY A 124 9.50 5.87 5.47
CA GLY A 124 8.66 6.83 6.21
C GLY A 124 8.16 6.24 7.53
N ILE A 125 7.60 5.03 7.52
CA ILE A 125 7.11 4.34 8.73
C ILE A 125 8.23 4.09 9.74
N VAL A 126 9.42 3.69 9.29
CA VAL A 126 10.58 3.52 10.19
C VAL A 126 10.95 4.86 10.83
N LEU A 127 11.00 5.92 10.02
CA LEU A 127 11.31 7.27 10.49
C LEU A 127 10.21 7.82 11.41
N ASP A 128 8.93 7.52 11.19
CA ASP A 128 7.84 7.86 12.12
C ASP A 128 8.03 7.20 13.48
N GLY A 129 8.57 5.98 13.51
CA GLY A 129 8.96 5.31 14.74
C GLY A 129 10.15 5.96 15.44
N CYS A 130 11.05 6.60 14.70
CA CYS A 130 12.19 7.34 15.27
C CYS A 130 11.83 8.75 15.71
N PHE A 131 10.95 9.40 14.95
CA PHE A 131 10.54 10.79 15.10
C PHE A 131 9.05 10.83 15.42
N CYS A 132 8.67 10.35 16.61
CA CYS A 132 7.28 10.38 17.02
C CYS A 132 6.79 11.81 17.31
N SER A 133 5.48 11.97 17.44
CA SER A 133 4.79 13.25 17.65
C SER A 133 5.11 13.84 19.03
N SER A 134 6.20 14.61 19.12
CA SER A 134 6.62 15.32 20.34
C SER A 134 7.02 16.75 20.04
N HIS A 135 6.74 17.63 21.01
CA HIS A 135 7.04 19.06 20.93
C HIS A 135 8.48 19.41 21.30
N LYS A 136 9.30 18.46 21.77
CA LYS A 136 10.71 18.78 22.10
C LYS A 136 11.55 19.01 20.85
N PHE A 137 12.65 19.73 21.04
CA PHE A 137 13.63 20.05 20.01
C PHE A 137 14.69 18.95 19.88
N ILE A 138 15.14 18.69 18.65
CA ILE A 138 16.22 17.74 18.38
C ILE A 138 17.55 18.39 18.75
N LEU A 139 18.28 17.83 19.74
CA LEU A 139 19.68 18.19 20.06
C LEU A 139 19.96 19.71 20.11
N ASN A 140 19.12 20.48 20.83
CA ASN A 140 19.20 21.95 20.94
C ASN A 140 19.05 22.73 19.61
N SER A 141 18.58 22.09 18.54
CA SER A 141 18.28 22.76 17.27
C SER A 141 16.94 23.50 17.33
N LYS A 142 16.68 24.33 16.32
CA LYS A 142 15.35 24.96 16.12
C LYS A 142 14.32 24.00 15.49
N VAL A 143 14.70 22.74 15.24
CA VAL A 143 13.84 21.74 14.60
C VAL A 143 13.17 20.89 15.67
N SER A 144 11.84 20.92 15.72
CA SER A 144 11.06 20.07 16.61
C SER A 144 10.89 18.66 16.02
N PHE A 145 10.73 17.67 16.90
CA PHE A 145 10.40 16.30 16.49
C PHE A 145 9.09 16.26 15.68
N MET A 146 8.07 17.01 16.12
CA MET A 146 6.81 17.18 15.38
C MET A 146 7.01 17.67 13.93
N SER A 147 7.90 18.65 13.71
CA SER A 147 8.13 19.16 12.35
C SER A 147 8.76 18.11 11.43
N VAL A 148 9.65 17.27 11.98
CA VAL A 148 10.23 16.14 11.24
C VAL A 148 9.16 15.07 11.02
N HIS A 149 8.42 14.70 12.07
CA HIS A 149 7.33 13.72 12.05
C HIS A 149 6.36 13.99 10.90
N ILE A 150 5.79 15.20 10.83
CA ILE A 150 4.84 15.56 9.76
C ILE A 150 5.42 15.34 8.36
N LYS A 151 6.70 15.68 8.15
CA LYS A 151 7.36 15.50 6.84
C LYS A 151 7.61 14.03 6.52
N VAL A 152 8.09 13.25 7.49
CA VAL A 152 8.37 11.82 7.28
C VAL A 152 7.09 11.01 7.14
N SER A 153 6.05 11.31 7.92
CA SER A 153 4.71 10.72 7.80
C SER A 153 4.09 11.06 6.45
N GLY A 154 4.20 12.32 6.01
CA GLY A 154 3.72 12.74 4.68
C GLY A 154 4.41 11.99 3.54
N ALA A 155 5.73 11.82 3.62
CA ALA A 155 6.49 11.02 2.65
C ALA A 155 6.11 9.53 2.69
N GLY A 156 5.96 8.96 3.90
CA GLY A 156 5.56 7.56 4.12
C GLY A 156 4.16 7.26 3.57
N MET A 157 3.20 8.13 3.89
CA MET A 157 1.83 8.06 3.39
C MET A 157 1.77 8.24 1.88
N GLY A 158 2.43 9.28 1.34
CA GLY A 158 2.45 9.56 -0.10
C GLY A 158 3.07 8.41 -0.89
N GLY A 159 4.22 7.89 -0.45
CA GLY A 159 4.86 6.73 -1.07
C GLY A 159 3.94 5.51 -1.06
N SER A 160 3.36 5.16 0.09
CA SER A 160 2.46 4.02 0.20
C SER A 160 1.21 4.16 -0.68
N ALA A 161 0.58 5.35 -0.68
CA ALA A 161 -0.61 5.62 -1.49
C ALA A 161 -0.30 5.50 -2.99
N LEU A 162 0.79 6.08 -3.47
CA LEU A 162 1.22 5.99 -4.87
C LEU A 162 1.52 4.54 -5.27
N ALA A 163 2.14 3.75 -4.40
CA ALA A 163 2.37 2.32 -4.64
C ALA A 163 1.05 1.56 -4.81
N ILE A 164 0.08 1.81 -3.94
CA ILE A 164 -1.25 1.18 -3.99
C ILE A 164 -1.99 1.58 -5.27
N VAL A 165 -2.02 2.88 -5.61
CA VAL A 165 -2.64 3.37 -6.85
C VAL A 165 -2.01 2.72 -8.08
N ASN A 166 -0.68 2.67 -8.15
CA ASN A 166 0.00 2.03 -9.27
C ASN A 166 -0.29 0.52 -9.34
N ASN A 167 -0.37 -0.17 -8.20
CA ASN A 167 -0.80 -1.57 -8.17
C ASN A 167 -2.24 -1.76 -8.68
N CYS A 168 -3.18 -0.88 -8.32
CA CYS A 168 -4.55 -0.88 -8.87
C CYS A 168 -4.51 -0.77 -10.39
N ILE A 169 -3.74 0.19 -10.92
CA ILE A 169 -3.60 0.41 -12.36
C ILE A 169 -3.06 -0.85 -13.04
N LEU A 170 -2.06 -1.50 -12.46
CA LEU A 170 -1.51 -2.75 -12.99
C LEU A 170 -2.53 -3.89 -12.98
N MET A 171 -3.31 -4.03 -11.91
CA MET A 171 -4.37 -5.06 -11.84
C MET A 171 -5.49 -4.81 -12.85
N VAL A 172 -5.90 -3.54 -13.03
CA VAL A 172 -6.86 -3.14 -14.07
C VAL A 172 -6.29 -3.42 -15.47
N ARG A 173 -5.01 -3.07 -15.71
CA ARG A 173 -4.33 -3.35 -16.97
C ARG A 173 -4.26 -4.86 -17.26
N ASP A 174 -3.95 -5.68 -16.26
CA ASP A 174 -3.96 -7.13 -16.43
C ASP A 174 -5.35 -7.65 -16.78
N ARG A 175 -6.39 -7.18 -16.09
CA ARG A 175 -7.77 -7.57 -16.37
C ARG A 175 -8.20 -7.29 -17.80
N PHE A 176 -7.93 -6.08 -18.30
CA PHE A 176 -8.50 -5.63 -19.58
C PHE A 176 -7.58 -5.83 -20.78
N LYS A 177 -6.25 -5.79 -20.60
CA LYS A 177 -5.30 -5.80 -21.73
C LYS A 177 -4.42 -7.03 -21.76
N VAL A 178 -3.80 -7.39 -20.64
CA VAL A 178 -2.68 -8.35 -20.63
C VAL A 178 -3.15 -9.80 -20.39
N LYS A 179 -4.11 -10.01 -19.49
CA LYS A 179 -4.71 -11.31 -19.13
C LYS A 179 -3.70 -12.41 -18.81
N ARG A 180 -2.52 -12.05 -18.27
CA ARG A 180 -1.43 -13.00 -18.01
C ARG A 180 -1.58 -13.70 -16.68
N VAL A 181 -2.13 -13.01 -15.68
CA VAL A 181 -2.29 -13.58 -14.35
C VAL A 181 -3.56 -14.41 -14.33
N LYS A 182 -3.42 -15.74 -14.21
CA LYS A 182 -4.53 -16.64 -13.90
C LYS A 182 -4.91 -16.46 -12.43
N TRP A 183 -5.71 -15.44 -12.16
CA TRP A 183 -6.26 -15.20 -10.83
C TRP A 183 -7.08 -16.42 -10.41
N ALA A 184 -6.74 -17.03 -9.28
CA ALA A 184 -7.36 -18.27 -8.81
C ALA A 184 -8.90 -18.18 -8.85
N ASP A 185 -9.50 -19.07 -9.63
CA ASP A 185 -10.90 -19.45 -9.72
C ASP A 185 -11.97 -18.49 -10.30
N HIS A 186 -12.97 -19.12 -10.95
CA HIS A 186 -13.87 -18.58 -11.99
C HIS A 186 -15.20 -17.98 -11.51
N SER A 187 -15.51 -17.91 -10.22
CA SER A 187 -16.83 -17.49 -9.74
C SER A 187 -16.84 -16.10 -9.09
N GLY A 188 -17.41 -15.10 -9.79
CA GLY A 188 -17.98 -13.85 -9.21
C GLY A 188 -17.07 -12.86 -8.45
N ARG A 189 -15.88 -13.26 -7.99
CA ARG A 189 -15.00 -12.49 -7.08
C ARG A 189 -14.04 -11.54 -7.80
N ARG A 190 -14.13 -11.38 -9.13
CA ARG A 190 -13.23 -10.51 -9.92
C ARG A 190 -13.42 -9.01 -9.65
N LEU A 191 -14.64 -8.56 -9.33
CA LEU A 191 -14.92 -7.16 -8.98
C LEU A 191 -14.46 -6.83 -7.55
N PHE A 192 -14.70 -7.74 -6.60
CA PHE A 192 -14.25 -7.61 -5.21
C PHE A 192 -12.73 -7.38 -5.14
N ARG A 193 -11.94 -8.11 -5.95
CA ARG A 193 -10.46 -8.07 -5.98
C ARG A 193 -9.84 -6.70 -6.33
N CYS A 194 -10.49 -5.91 -7.19
CA CYS A 194 -10.04 -4.55 -7.53
C CYS A 194 -10.64 -3.50 -6.58
N SER A 195 -11.86 -3.72 -6.07
CA SER A 195 -12.57 -2.72 -5.26
C SER A 195 -11.89 -2.47 -3.92
N GLY A 196 -11.32 -3.49 -3.26
CA GLY A 196 -10.63 -3.31 -1.97
C GLY A 196 -9.44 -2.34 -2.06
N GLN A 197 -8.61 -2.46 -3.09
CA GLN A 197 -7.49 -1.53 -3.28
C GLN A 197 -7.95 -0.15 -3.76
N VAL A 198 -8.98 -0.08 -4.61
CA VAL A 198 -9.54 1.22 -5.06
C VAL A 198 -10.16 1.97 -3.89
N ILE A 199 -10.82 1.27 -2.97
CA ILE A 199 -11.35 1.85 -1.73
C ILE A 199 -10.19 2.28 -0.83
N CYS A 200 -9.18 1.45 -0.60
CA CYS A 200 -8.04 1.84 0.25
C CYS A 200 -7.22 2.99 -0.35
N ALA A 201 -7.00 2.97 -1.67
CA ALA A 201 -6.36 4.05 -2.41
C ALA A 201 -7.23 5.32 -2.37
N GLY A 202 -8.54 5.18 -2.55
CA GLY A 202 -9.50 6.28 -2.44
C GLY A 202 -9.43 6.91 -1.06
N VAL A 203 -9.51 6.11 0.01
CA VAL A 203 -9.37 6.57 1.39
C VAL A 203 -8.03 7.27 1.60
N LEU A 204 -6.90 6.65 1.24
CA LEU A 204 -5.57 7.26 1.41
C LEU A 204 -5.41 8.56 0.61
N MET A 205 -5.88 8.60 -0.63
CA MET A 205 -5.84 9.80 -1.47
C MET A 205 -6.79 10.88 -0.95
N THR A 206 -7.96 10.51 -0.44
CA THR A 206 -8.87 11.43 0.25
C THR A 206 -8.22 11.96 1.51
N VAL A 207 -7.50 11.16 2.29
CA VAL A 207 -6.80 11.66 3.48
C VAL A 207 -5.69 12.62 3.06
N ILE A 208 -4.85 12.24 2.09
CA ILE A 208 -3.78 13.11 1.59
C ILE A 208 -4.36 14.42 1.06
N PHE A 209 -5.47 14.36 0.31
CA PHE A 209 -6.14 15.54 -0.21
C PHE A 209 -6.74 16.40 0.90
N VAL A 210 -7.49 15.81 1.84
CA VAL A 210 -8.09 16.53 2.98
C VAL A 210 -7.00 17.15 3.83
N VAL A 211 -5.93 16.43 4.17
CA VAL A 211 -4.79 16.98 4.90
C VAL A 211 -4.13 18.10 4.09
N SER A 212 -3.83 17.91 2.81
CA SER A 212 -3.14 18.95 2.02
C SER A 212 -3.99 20.22 1.84
N VAL A 213 -5.29 20.07 1.58
CA VAL A 213 -6.22 21.19 1.37
C VAL A 213 -6.52 21.88 2.69
N VAL A 214 -6.84 21.13 3.74
CA VAL A 214 -7.17 21.70 5.05
C VAL A 214 -5.94 22.39 5.65
N PHE A 215 -4.74 21.81 5.57
CA PHE A 215 -3.54 22.49 6.08
C PHE A 215 -3.14 23.71 5.25
N GLN A 216 -3.38 23.73 3.93
CA GLN A 216 -3.17 24.93 3.11
C GLN A 216 -4.22 26.02 3.35
N GLU A 217 -5.49 25.66 3.54
CA GLU A 217 -6.56 26.63 3.83
C GLU A 217 -6.52 27.15 5.27
N MET A 218 -5.99 26.37 6.22
CA MET A 218 -5.77 26.80 7.62
C MET A 218 -4.71 27.91 7.73
N GLU A 219 -3.78 28.03 6.79
CA GLU A 219 -2.88 29.20 6.69
C GLU A 219 -3.60 30.44 6.12
N LEU A 220 -4.76 30.29 5.48
CA LEU A 220 -5.44 31.34 4.73
C LEU A 220 -6.64 31.97 5.47
N ASP A 221 -7.37 31.25 6.35
CA ASP A 221 -8.46 31.87 7.13
C ASP A 221 -8.73 31.18 8.49
N THR A 222 -8.20 31.77 9.56
CA THR A 222 -8.35 31.28 10.95
C THR A 222 -9.80 31.27 11.47
N LYS A 223 -10.75 31.96 10.80
CA LYS A 223 -12.16 31.97 11.23
C LYS A 223 -12.91 30.68 10.87
N TYR A 224 -12.55 30.02 9.78
CA TYR A 224 -13.23 28.80 9.32
C TYR A 224 -12.96 27.58 10.23
N ILE A 225 -11.80 27.58 10.91
CA ILE A 225 -11.35 26.56 11.88
C ILE A 225 -12.26 26.50 13.12
N GLN A 226 -13.04 27.55 13.40
CA GLN A 226 -13.85 27.59 14.61
C GLN A 226 -15.13 26.72 14.53
N HIS A 227 -15.56 26.30 13.34
CA HIS A 227 -16.69 25.38 13.21
C HIS A 227 -16.33 23.99 13.75
N GLU A 228 -17.15 23.46 14.68
CA GLU A 228 -16.87 22.19 15.36
C GLU A 228 -16.73 20.99 14.41
N TRP A 229 -17.52 20.95 13.33
CA TRP A 229 -17.40 19.89 12.33
C TRP A 229 -16.08 19.98 11.56
N VAL A 230 -15.56 21.20 11.32
CA VAL A 230 -14.25 21.39 10.70
C VAL A 230 -13.19 20.90 11.65
N LYS A 231 -13.25 21.17 12.96
CA LYS A 231 -12.28 20.60 13.93
C LYS A 231 -12.30 19.07 13.96
N TYR A 232 -13.47 18.46 13.82
CA TYR A 232 -13.61 16.99 13.76
C TYR A 232 -13.09 16.39 12.44
N VAL A 233 -13.42 17.00 11.30
CA VAL A 233 -13.00 16.54 9.97
C VAL A 233 -11.57 16.99 9.62
N ALA A 234 -11.04 18.02 10.27
CA ALA A 234 -9.66 18.50 10.12
C ALA A 234 -8.71 17.91 11.17
N GLY A 235 -9.24 17.22 12.19
CA GLY A 235 -8.43 16.65 13.25
C GLY A 235 -7.42 15.67 12.66
N ALA A 236 -6.14 16.03 12.65
CA ALA A 236 -5.06 15.17 12.14
C ALA A 236 -5.10 13.77 12.81
N ASP A 237 -5.55 13.74 14.07
CA ASP A 237 -5.74 12.58 14.93
C ASP A 237 -6.51 11.44 14.26
N ILE A 238 -7.72 11.71 13.74
CA ILE A 238 -8.58 10.68 13.15
C ILE A 238 -8.00 10.14 11.84
N TRP A 239 -7.36 11.03 11.08
CA TRP A 239 -6.86 10.75 9.75
C TRP A 239 -5.60 9.90 9.77
N GLU A 240 -4.71 10.14 10.74
CA GLU A 240 -3.54 9.30 10.94
C GLU A 240 -3.96 7.85 11.24
N ASN A 241 -4.93 7.67 12.16
CA ASN A 241 -5.47 6.36 12.50
C ASN A 241 -6.09 5.67 11.26
N ILE A 242 -6.95 6.37 10.52
CA ILE A 242 -7.57 5.84 9.30
C ILE A 242 -6.52 5.44 8.27
N CYS A 243 -5.45 6.22 8.08
CA CYS A 243 -4.39 5.91 7.13
C CYS A 243 -3.63 4.65 7.48
N ILE A 244 -3.29 4.47 8.75
CA ILE A 244 -2.56 3.28 9.22
C ILE A 244 -3.41 2.02 9.00
N PHE A 245 -4.71 2.06 9.35
CA PHE A 245 -5.61 0.94 9.08
C PHE A 245 -5.79 0.70 7.58
N ALA A 246 -5.97 1.74 6.77
CA ALA A 246 -6.10 1.62 5.32
C ALA A 246 -4.85 1.02 4.68
N LEU A 247 -3.66 1.39 5.17
CA LEU A 247 -2.39 0.83 4.73
C LEU A 247 -2.30 -0.67 5.06
N ILE A 248 -2.55 -1.06 6.32
CA ILE A 248 -2.50 -2.45 6.76
C ILE A 248 -3.50 -3.30 5.96
N ILE A 249 -4.75 -2.82 5.82
CA ILE A 249 -5.78 -3.51 5.04
C ILE A 249 -5.32 -3.65 3.60
N SER A 250 -4.77 -2.60 2.98
CA SER A 250 -4.30 -2.64 1.60
C SER A 250 -3.17 -3.64 1.37
N ILE A 251 -2.18 -3.68 2.26
CA ILE A 251 -1.05 -4.63 2.20
C ILE A 251 -1.56 -6.06 2.32
N VAL A 252 -2.34 -6.36 3.37
CA VAL A 252 -2.92 -7.69 3.60
C VAL A 252 -3.79 -8.10 2.42
N TRP A 253 -4.65 -7.19 1.98
CA TRP A 253 -5.54 -7.40 0.84
C TRP A 253 -4.74 -7.79 -0.39
N ASN A 254 -3.70 -7.03 -0.73
CA ASN A 254 -3.03 -7.26 -2.00
C ASN A 254 -1.95 -8.34 -1.99
N ALA A 255 -1.46 -8.74 -0.82
CA ALA A 255 -0.85 -10.05 -0.62
C ALA A 255 -1.86 -11.21 -0.84
N VAL A 256 -3.07 -11.10 -0.29
CA VAL A 256 -4.09 -12.16 -0.35
C VAL A 256 -4.75 -12.29 -1.72
N VAL A 257 -4.92 -11.21 -2.48
CA VAL A 257 -5.56 -11.27 -3.81
C VAL A 257 -4.61 -11.82 -4.87
N MET A 258 -3.30 -11.63 -4.72
CA MET A 258 -2.32 -12.14 -5.69
C MET A 258 -2.17 -13.67 -5.63
N PRO A 259 -1.98 -14.33 -6.79
CA PRO A 259 -1.76 -15.77 -6.84
C PRO A 259 -0.35 -16.14 -6.35
N ILE A 260 -0.27 -17.31 -5.71
CA ILE A 260 0.99 -17.88 -5.21
C ILE A 260 1.86 -18.43 -6.34
N GLU A 261 1.24 -18.92 -7.41
CA GLU A 261 1.96 -19.42 -8.58
C GLU A 261 2.24 -18.25 -9.54
N ILE A 262 3.48 -18.17 -10.04
CA ILE A 262 3.79 -17.26 -11.15
C ILE A 262 3.37 -18.03 -12.39
N PRO A 263 2.43 -17.52 -13.21
CA PRO A 263 2.09 -18.17 -14.47
C PRO A 263 3.37 -18.30 -15.30
N VAL A 264 3.71 -19.54 -15.67
CA VAL A 264 4.80 -19.79 -16.61
C VAL A 264 4.33 -19.24 -17.94
N ILE A 265 4.82 -18.05 -18.31
CA ILE A 265 4.62 -17.51 -19.65
C ILE A 265 5.40 -18.46 -20.56
N ASN A 266 4.67 -19.31 -21.28
CA ASN A 266 5.25 -20.23 -22.23
C ASN A 266 5.63 -19.40 -23.46
N THR A 267 6.74 -18.67 -23.40
CA THR A 267 7.20 -17.72 -24.42
C THR A 267 7.32 -18.38 -25.80
N LYS A 268 7.62 -19.67 -25.85
CA LYS A 268 7.59 -20.44 -27.11
C LYS A 268 6.20 -20.53 -27.69
N GLN A 269 5.17 -20.75 -26.86
CA GLN A 269 3.79 -20.93 -27.31
C GLN A 269 3.17 -19.62 -27.78
N GLU A 270 3.47 -18.49 -27.13
CA GLU A 270 3.07 -17.15 -27.61
C GLU A 270 3.80 -16.77 -28.91
N ALA A 271 5.10 -17.01 -29.02
CA ALA A 271 5.84 -16.77 -30.25
C ALA A 271 5.33 -17.66 -31.41
N THR A 272 4.99 -18.92 -31.13
CA THR A 272 4.40 -19.82 -32.14
C THR A 272 2.98 -19.39 -32.52
N GLN A 273 2.16 -18.91 -31.57
CA GLN A 273 0.82 -18.37 -31.90
C GLN A 273 0.89 -17.07 -32.70
N GLU A 274 1.82 -16.16 -32.39
CA GLU A 274 2.06 -14.97 -33.21
C GLU A 274 2.48 -15.37 -34.63
N VAL A 275 3.47 -16.26 -34.77
CA VAL A 275 3.94 -16.73 -36.08
C VAL A 275 2.81 -17.42 -36.87
N ILE A 276 1.99 -18.25 -36.23
CA ILE A 276 0.83 -18.87 -36.89
C ILE A 276 -0.18 -17.81 -37.33
N SER A 277 -0.48 -16.80 -36.49
CA SER A 277 -1.42 -15.73 -36.86
C SER A 277 -0.92 -14.90 -38.04
N PHE A 278 0.39 -14.61 -38.11
CA PHE A 278 1.00 -13.91 -39.23
C PHE A 278 0.97 -14.76 -40.51
N GLN A 279 1.31 -16.04 -40.44
CA GLN A 279 1.22 -16.96 -41.58
C GLN A 279 -0.22 -17.11 -42.09
N GLN A 280 -1.19 -17.12 -41.18
CA GLN A 280 -2.61 -17.26 -41.54
C GLN A 280 -3.13 -15.99 -42.24
N ILE A 281 -2.71 -14.79 -41.77
CA ILE A 281 -2.98 -13.51 -42.45
C ILE A 281 -2.32 -13.48 -43.84
N GLU A 282 -1.09 -13.97 -43.96
CA GLU A 282 -0.37 -14.04 -45.23
C GLU A 282 -1.08 -14.96 -46.24
N ILE A 283 -1.52 -16.15 -45.79
CA ILE A 283 -2.30 -17.08 -46.61
C ILE A 283 -3.63 -16.45 -47.06
N GLU A 284 -4.39 -15.85 -46.14
CA GLU A 284 -5.66 -15.18 -46.49
C GLU A 284 -5.45 -14.02 -47.47
N SER A 285 -4.41 -13.22 -47.30
CA SER A 285 -4.08 -12.12 -48.21
C SER A 285 -3.70 -12.61 -49.61
N SER A 286 -2.96 -13.72 -49.72
CA SER A 286 -2.60 -14.34 -51.00
C SER A 286 -3.82 -14.92 -51.72
N GLN A 287 -4.76 -15.52 -50.99
CA GLN A 287 -6.01 -16.04 -51.55
C GLN A 287 -6.93 -14.92 -52.04
N ILE A 288 -6.99 -13.80 -51.33
CA ILE A 288 -7.73 -12.61 -51.75
C ILE A 288 -7.13 -12.04 -53.04
N PHE A 289 -5.81 -11.88 -53.10
CA PHE A 289 -5.12 -11.38 -54.30
C PHE A 289 -5.37 -12.27 -55.51
N THR A 290 -5.30 -13.60 -55.32
CA THR A 290 -5.57 -14.58 -56.39
C THR A 290 -7.02 -14.49 -56.88
N ARG A 291 -8.00 -14.33 -55.97
CA ARG A 291 -9.42 -14.15 -56.35
C ARG A 291 -9.67 -12.85 -57.11
N VAL A 292 -9.01 -11.74 -56.74
CA VAL A 292 -9.14 -10.46 -57.44
C VAL A 292 -8.60 -10.58 -58.87
N VAL A 293 -7.42 -11.17 -59.05
CA VAL A 293 -6.80 -11.35 -60.38
C VAL A 293 -7.69 -12.20 -61.29
N ILE A 294 -8.24 -13.31 -60.78
CA ILE A 294 -9.13 -14.20 -61.55
C ILE A 294 -10.44 -13.50 -61.95
N ASN A 295 -10.97 -12.62 -61.11
CA ASN A 295 -12.20 -11.89 -61.44
C ASN A 295 -11.94 -10.76 -62.45
N THR A 296 -10.80 -10.06 -62.35
CA THR A 296 -10.43 -9.02 -63.33
C THR A 296 -10.12 -9.59 -64.72
N SER A 297 -9.60 -10.82 -64.82
CA SER A 297 -9.38 -11.45 -66.12
C SER A 297 -10.67 -11.89 -66.81
N LYS A 298 -11.77 -12.07 -66.06
CA LYS A 298 -13.08 -12.44 -66.61
C LYS A 298 -13.91 -11.24 -67.09
N THR A 299 -13.67 -10.04 -66.56
CA THR A 299 -14.43 -8.84 -66.94
C THR A 299 -13.80 -8.03 -68.07
N GLY A 300 -12.54 -8.30 -68.46
CA GLY A 300 -11.86 -7.64 -69.58
C GLY A 300 -12.05 -8.30 -70.96
N LEU A 301 -13.00 -9.23 -71.10
CA LEU A 301 -13.29 -9.98 -72.34
C LEU A 301 -14.70 -9.71 -72.89
N GLN A 302 -15.30 -8.57 -72.52
CA GLN A 302 -16.53 -8.05 -73.13
C GLN A 302 -16.25 -6.78 -73.91
#